data_AF-A0A066XNU8-F1
#
_entry.id   AF-A0A066XNU8-F1
#
_cell.length_a   1.000
_cell.length_b   1.000
_cell.length_c   1.000
_cell.angle_alpha   90.00
_cell.angle_beta   90.00
_cell.angle_gamma   90.00
#
_symmetry.space_group_name_H-M   'P 1'
#
loop_
_entity.id
_entity.type
_entity.pdbx_description
1 polymer ?
#
loop_
_entity_poly.entity_id
_entity_poly.type
_entity_poly.pdbx_seq_one_letter_code
_entity_poly.pdbx_strand_id
1 'polypeptide(L)'
;MALSRFRLRFPRPKTFLGCISLQTGTEIISLILLFNRLTGLYGLLAILTGYELSVTQLSMYLYSLSVVVLLAMFMPHIRKQSPFENLSLAWLYIIDTILNVAYTTFFAVNWYVNSTALDKHPGSANTPAGAEIAETALANGAPVVPDVPKTTKHIGPEESWMSLGLICFVTLVRIYFALVVMSFAQQVLQRYNEMGWEEEGRKKGPDGPFSQGEPGGEGSRGRLGRVMLALGRGYWMSERPQDEWASTVSTKFRHAGV
;
A
#
# COMPACT_ATOMS: atom_id res chain seq x y z
N MET A 1 29.52 14.92 -15.48
CA MET A 1 29.23 15.00 -14.03
C MET A 1 28.22 13.91 -13.69
N ALA A 2 28.63 12.93 -12.90
CA ALA A 2 28.00 11.61 -12.80
C ALA A 2 26.98 11.52 -11.67
N LEU A 3 25.69 11.69 -11.99
CA LEU A 3 24.57 11.54 -11.04
C LEU A 3 23.48 10.59 -11.61
N SER A 4 23.87 9.49 -12.26
CA SER A 4 22.92 8.53 -12.85
C SER A 4 23.16 7.07 -12.45
N ARG A 5 23.70 6.82 -11.24
CA ARG A 5 24.08 5.44 -10.83
C ARG A 5 23.43 4.90 -9.56
N PHE A 6 22.45 5.58 -8.97
CA PHE A 6 21.51 4.91 -8.07
C PHE A 6 20.28 4.44 -8.87
N ARG A 7 20.49 3.45 -9.75
CA ARG A 7 19.37 2.58 -10.13
C ARG A 7 19.08 1.71 -8.92
N LEU A 8 18.34 2.24 -7.94
CA LEU A 8 17.69 1.43 -6.91
C LEU A 8 16.80 0.44 -7.66
N ARG A 9 17.35 -0.75 -7.93
CA ARG A 9 16.61 -1.88 -8.49
C ARG A 9 15.65 -2.29 -7.38
N PHE A 10 14.43 -1.75 -7.44
CA PHE A 10 13.37 -2.14 -6.53
C PHE A 10 13.24 -3.67 -6.56
N PRO A 11 13.23 -4.33 -5.39
CA PRO A 11 13.15 -5.78 -5.33
C PRO A 11 11.89 -6.27 -6.01
N ARG A 12 12.02 -7.34 -6.80
CA ARG A 12 10.93 -7.98 -7.53
C ARG A 12 10.78 -9.41 -7.02
N PRO A 13 9.91 -9.67 -6.04
CA PRO A 13 9.64 -11.03 -5.60
C PRO A 13 9.12 -11.85 -6.79
N LYS A 14 9.63 -13.07 -6.96
CA LYS A 14 9.15 -14.02 -7.98
C LYS A 14 8.03 -14.91 -7.44
N THR A 15 7.96 -15.06 -6.12
CA THR A 15 6.99 -15.86 -5.38
C THR A 15 6.58 -15.13 -4.11
N PHE A 16 5.37 -15.40 -3.64
CA PHE A 16 4.92 -14.97 -2.32
C PHE A 16 5.43 -15.95 -1.26
N LEU A 17 6.11 -15.44 -0.23
CA LEU A 17 6.73 -16.23 0.85
C LEU A 17 7.66 -17.37 0.38
N GLY A 18 8.24 -17.25 -0.82
CA GLY A 18 9.16 -18.25 -1.38
C GLY A 18 8.47 -19.40 -2.13
N CYS A 19 7.26 -19.79 -1.74
CA CYS A 19 6.61 -21.02 -2.23
C CYS A 19 5.29 -20.80 -2.99
N ILE A 20 4.64 -19.65 -2.83
CA ILE A 20 3.28 -19.41 -3.34
C ILE A 20 3.34 -18.55 -4.62
N SER A 21 2.41 -18.78 -5.55
CA SER A 21 2.31 -17.96 -6.77
C SER A 21 2.02 -16.49 -6.43
N LEU A 22 2.52 -15.55 -7.24
CA LEU A 22 2.26 -14.12 -7.05
C LEU A 22 0.76 -13.79 -7.12
N GLN A 23 -0.01 -14.51 -7.95
CA GLN A 23 -1.45 -14.33 -8.04
C GLN A 23 -2.12 -14.70 -6.72
N THR A 24 -1.87 -15.90 -6.20
CA THR A 24 -2.42 -16.36 -4.92
C THR A 24 -1.98 -15.45 -3.78
N GLY A 25 -0.71 -15.02 -3.76
CA GLY A 25 -0.23 -14.05 -2.79
C GLY A 25 -0.98 -12.73 -2.86
N THR A 26 -1.25 -12.21 -4.07
CA THR A 26 -2.00 -10.97 -4.26
C THR A 26 -3.46 -11.10 -3.84
N GLU A 27 -4.10 -12.25 -4.08
CA GLU A 27 -5.45 -12.55 -3.58
C GLU A 27 -5.47 -12.54 -2.04
N ILE A 28 -4.54 -13.26 -1.40
CA ILE A 28 -4.43 -13.32 0.07
C ILE A 28 -4.18 -11.93 0.65
N ILE A 29 -3.22 -11.17 0.09
CA ILE A 29 -2.90 -9.80 0.53
C ILE A 29 -4.13 -8.90 0.40
N SER A 30 -4.87 -9.00 -0.70
CA SER A 30 -6.08 -8.21 -0.94
C SER A 30 -7.18 -8.59 0.05
N LEU A 31 -7.33 -9.87 0.38
CA LEU A 31 -8.28 -10.32 1.40
C LEU A 31 -7.89 -9.82 2.79
N ILE A 32 -6.62 -9.92 3.16
CA ILE A 32 -6.11 -9.38 4.44
C ILE A 32 -6.40 -7.87 4.53
N LEU A 33 -6.12 -7.12 3.45
CA LEU A 33 -6.40 -5.68 3.42
C LEU A 33 -7.90 -5.40 3.53
N LEU A 34 -8.73 -6.16 2.84
CA LEU A 34 -10.19 -6.03 2.88
C LEU A 34 -10.71 -6.25 4.29
N PHE A 35 -10.34 -7.38 4.92
CA PHE A 35 -10.74 -7.67 6.30
C PHE A 35 -10.24 -6.59 7.27
N ASN A 36 -8.98 -6.18 7.16
CA ASN A 36 -8.40 -5.13 8.00
C ASN A 36 -9.12 -3.78 7.85
N ARG A 37 -9.65 -3.49 6.68
CA ARG A 37 -10.40 -2.25 6.43
C ARG A 37 -11.84 -2.34 6.90
N LEU A 38 -12.48 -3.51 6.71
CA LEU A 38 -13.83 -3.78 7.20
C LEU A 38 -13.90 -3.78 8.73
N THR A 39 -12.89 -4.31 9.43
CA THR A 39 -12.83 -4.22 10.90
C THR A 39 -12.72 -2.76 11.36
N GLY A 40 -12.05 -1.90 10.60
CA GLY A 40 -12.02 -0.46 10.87
C GLY A 40 -13.38 0.23 10.70
N LEU A 41 -14.33 -0.35 9.94
CA LEU A 41 -15.67 0.23 9.76
C LEU A 41 -16.55 0.08 11.01
N TYR A 42 -16.25 -0.84 11.94
CA TYR A 42 -16.97 -0.90 13.22
C TYR A 42 -16.84 0.42 14.00
N GLY A 43 -15.76 1.17 13.79
CA GLY A 43 -15.58 2.51 14.37
C GLY A 43 -16.58 3.55 13.85
N LEU A 44 -17.22 3.35 12.68
CA LEU A 44 -18.33 4.22 12.23
C LEU A 44 -19.60 4.02 13.07
N LEU A 45 -19.73 2.93 13.83
CA LEU A 45 -20.87 2.75 14.73
C LEU A 45 -20.90 3.85 15.80
N ALA A 46 -19.73 4.43 16.14
CA ALA A 46 -19.63 5.58 17.04
C ALA A 46 -20.44 6.80 16.54
N ILE A 47 -20.50 7.02 15.22
CA ILE A 47 -21.30 8.09 14.61
C ILE A 47 -22.80 7.84 14.88
N LEU A 48 -23.24 6.58 14.78
CA LEU A 48 -24.64 6.20 14.99
C LEU A 48 -25.05 6.32 16.47
N THR A 49 -24.10 6.16 17.39
CA THR A 49 -24.33 6.32 18.84
C THR A 49 -24.30 7.78 19.32
N GLY A 50 -24.11 8.75 18.42
CA GLY A 50 -24.12 10.18 18.75
C GLY A 50 -22.78 10.73 19.23
N TYR A 51 -21.67 10.09 18.89
CA TYR A 51 -20.33 10.56 19.21
C TYR A 51 -19.89 11.73 18.29
N GLU A 52 -19.29 12.78 18.85
CA GLU A 52 -18.71 13.90 18.10
C GLU A 52 -17.37 13.45 17.49
N LEU A 53 -17.37 13.02 16.22
CA LEU A 53 -16.13 12.64 15.54
C LEU A 53 -15.28 13.86 15.18
N SER A 54 -13.97 13.75 15.46
CA SER A 54 -12.98 14.68 14.90
C SER A 54 -12.97 14.60 13.36
N VAL A 55 -12.74 15.74 12.70
CA VAL A 55 -12.61 15.84 11.23
C VAL A 55 -11.56 14.87 10.68
N THR A 56 -10.46 14.68 11.40
CA THR A 56 -9.37 13.76 11.01
C THR A 56 -9.82 12.28 11.04
N GLN A 57 -10.68 11.94 11.99
CA GLN A 57 -11.22 10.60 12.12
C GLN A 57 -12.25 10.32 11.01
N LEU A 58 -13.12 11.30 10.73
CA LEU A 58 -14.05 11.22 9.62
C LEU A 58 -13.33 11.06 8.27
N SER A 59 -12.24 11.81 8.04
CA SER A 59 -11.45 11.68 6.80
C SER A 59 -10.80 10.30 6.68
N MET A 60 -10.30 9.74 7.79
CA MET A 60 -9.73 8.39 7.83
C MET A 60 -10.78 7.32 7.49
N TYR A 61 -12.00 7.47 8.00
CA TYR A 61 -13.11 6.55 7.72
C TYR A 61 -13.63 6.64 6.28
N LEU A 62 -13.83 7.85 5.75
CA LEU A 62 -14.25 8.05 4.36
C LEU A 62 -13.21 7.49 3.38
N TYR A 63 -11.93 7.71 3.68
CA TYR A 63 -10.84 7.11 2.95
C TYR A 63 -10.87 5.57 3.02
N SER A 64 -10.99 5.00 4.22
CA SER A 64 -11.05 3.55 4.43
C SER A 64 -12.22 2.91 3.66
N LEU A 65 -13.39 3.54 3.65
CA LEU A 65 -14.56 3.11 2.89
C LEU A 65 -14.27 3.10 1.38
N SER A 66 -13.63 4.17 0.88
CA SER A 66 -13.24 4.28 -0.53
C SER A 66 -12.28 3.14 -0.93
N VAL A 67 -11.32 2.80 -0.07
CA VAL A 67 -10.40 1.68 -0.30
C VAL A 67 -11.15 0.35 -0.36
N VAL A 68 -12.09 0.10 0.56
CA VAL A 68 -12.90 -1.14 0.56
C VAL A 68 -13.68 -1.30 -0.74
N VAL A 69 -14.34 -0.23 -1.20
CA VAL A 69 -15.12 -0.25 -2.45
C VAL A 69 -14.23 -0.54 -3.65
N LEU A 70 -13.11 0.18 -3.79
CA LEU A 70 -12.17 -0.03 -4.90
C LEU A 70 -11.54 -1.42 -4.86
N LEU A 71 -11.16 -1.90 -3.68
CA LEU A 71 -10.58 -3.22 -3.49
C LEU A 71 -11.57 -4.33 -3.87
N ALA A 72 -12.84 -4.20 -3.47
CA ALA A 72 -13.89 -5.14 -3.85
C ALA A 72 -14.13 -5.14 -5.37
N MET A 73 -14.06 -3.99 -6.04
CA MET A 73 -14.17 -3.90 -7.50
C MET A 73 -12.99 -4.52 -8.24
N PHE A 74 -11.76 -4.37 -7.72
CA PHE A 74 -10.54 -4.88 -8.37
C PHE A 74 -10.23 -6.34 -8.04
N MET A 75 -10.69 -6.86 -6.90
CA MET A 75 -10.38 -8.23 -6.46
C MET A 75 -10.73 -9.32 -7.49
N PRO A 76 -11.90 -9.31 -8.18
CA PRO A 76 -12.20 -10.29 -9.23
C PRO A 76 -11.22 -10.24 -10.41
N HIS A 77 -10.58 -9.09 -10.64
CA HIS A 77 -9.67 -8.86 -11.76
C HIS A 77 -8.26 -9.42 -11.53
N ILE A 78 -7.94 -9.81 -10.28
CA ILE A 78 -6.70 -10.53 -9.96
C ILE A 78 -6.70 -11.88 -10.71
N ARG A 79 -7.83 -12.59 -10.70
CA ARG A 79 -7.99 -13.86 -11.42
C ARG A 79 -8.13 -13.69 -12.93
N LYS A 80 -8.76 -12.60 -13.38
CA LYS A 80 -8.89 -12.27 -14.81
C LYS A 80 -7.61 -11.76 -15.44
N GLN A 81 -6.61 -11.39 -14.64
CA GLN A 81 -5.34 -10.82 -15.10
C GLN A 81 -5.55 -9.63 -16.05
N SER A 82 -6.52 -8.76 -15.78
CA SER A 82 -6.72 -7.57 -16.60
C SER A 82 -5.66 -6.51 -16.26
N PRO A 83 -5.02 -5.88 -17.27
CA PRO A 83 -3.83 -5.05 -17.04
C PRO A 83 -4.12 -3.76 -16.28
N PHE A 84 -5.24 -3.10 -16.57
CA PHE A 84 -5.61 -1.81 -15.97
C PHE A 84 -5.98 -1.95 -14.50
N GLU A 85 -6.87 -2.89 -14.18
CA GLU A 85 -7.37 -3.09 -12.82
C GLU A 85 -6.27 -3.60 -11.89
N ASN A 86 -5.38 -4.49 -12.37
CA ASN A 86 -4.25 -4.96 -11.57
C ASN A 86 -3.19 -3.88 -11.34
N LEU A 87 -2.93 -3.02 -12.33
CA LEU A 87 -2.08 -1.84 -12.13
C LEU A 87 -2.72 -0.86 -11.14
N SER A 88 -4.05 -0.68 -11.21
CA SER A 88 -4.82 0.16 -10.28
C SER A 88 -4.81 -0.38 -8.87
N LEU A 89 -4.92 -1.70 -8.70
CA LEU A 89 -4.80 -2.37 -7.43
C LEU A 89 -3.42 -2.17 -6.79
N ALA A 90 -2.34 -2.26 -7.58
CA ALA A 90 -0.99 -2.00 -7.08
C ALA A 90 -0.82 -0.56 -6.59
N TRP A 91 -1.29 0.42 -7.36
CA TRP A 91 -1.27 1.82 -6.94
C TRP A 91 -2.15 2.10 -5.73
N LEU A 92 -3.33 1.49 -5.66
CA LEU A 92 -4.21 1.56 -4.49
C LEU A 92 -3.47 1.06 -3.23
N TYR A 93 -2.76 -0.06 -3.32
CA TYR A 93 -2.00 -0.60 -2.20
C TYR A 93 -0.83 0.30 -1.77
N ILE A 94 -0.10 0.89 -2.72
CA ILE A 94 0.99 1.83 -2.43
C ILE A 94 0.45 3.07 -1.72
N ILE A 95 -0.58 3.70 -2.28
CA ILE A 95 -1.21 4.90 -1.72
C ILE A 95 -1.77 4.56 -0.33
N ASP A 96 -2.39 3.40 -0.17
CA ASP A 96 -2.90 2.94 1.12
C ASP A 96 -1.80 2.78 2.15
N THR A 97 -0.68 2.20 1.77
CA THR A 97 0.47 2.06 2.68
C THR A 97 0.98 3.43 3.12
N ILE A 98 1.13 4.38 2.19
CA ILE A 98 1.59 5.75 2.49
C ILE A 98 0.61 6.46 3.43
N LEU A 99 -0.69 6.42 3.14
CA LEU A 99 -1.70 7.09 3.96
C LEU A 99 -1.79 6.46 5.36
N ASN A 100 -1.71 5.13 5.48
CA ASN A 100 -1.66 4.51 6.81
C ASN A 100 -0.42 4.92 7.60
N VAL A 101 0.76 4.95 6.98
CA VAL A 101 1.97 5.42 7.67
C VAL A 101 1.80 6.87 8.10
N ALA A 102 1.26 7.73 7.24
CA ALA A 102 1.01 9.14 7.57
C ALA A 102 0.03 9.30 8.74
N TYR A 103 -1.09 8.58 8.73
CA TYR A 103 -2.05 8.61 9.84
C TYR A 103 -1.44 8.04 11.13
N THR A 104 -0.72 6.91 11.06
CA THR A 104 -0.03 6.33 12.22
C THR A 104 0.97 7.32 12.81
N THR A 105 1.77 8.00 11.98
CA THR A 105 2.70 9.03 12.44
C THR A 105 1.97 10.23 13.03
N PHE A 106 0.89 10.69 12.40
CA PHE A 106 0.08 11.79 12.91
C PHE A 106 -0.49 11.47 14.31
N PHE A 107 -1.07 10.28 14.49
CA PHE A 107 -1.59 9.84 15.79
C PHE A 107 -0.47 9.69 16.82
N ALA A 108 0.66 9.10 16.46
CA ALA A 108 1.81 8.92 17.36
C ALA A 108 2.37 10.27 17.84
N VAL A 109 2.49 11.26 16.96
CA VAL A 109 2.97 12.61 17.31
C VAL A 109 1.97 13.33 18.21
N ASN A 110 0.68 13.31 17.88
CA ASN A 110 -0.35 13.92 18.74
C ASN A 110 -0.39 13.28 20.12
N TRP A 111 -0.29 11.95 20.19
CA TRP A 111 -0.18 11.23 21.45
C TRP A 111 1.04 11.69 22.26
N TYR A 112 2.23 11.72 21.64
CA TYR A 112 3.48 12.11 22.30
C TYR A 112 3.43 13.55 22.85
N VAL A 113 2.94 14.51 22.07
CA VAL A 113 2.82 15.92 22.50
C VAL A 113 1.84 16.07 23.66
N ASN A 114 0.70 15.38 23.63
CA ASN A 114 -0.30 15.46 24.70
C ASN A 114 0.14 14.69 25.96
N SER A 115 0.89 13.60 25.83
CA SER A 115 1.47 12.87 26.97
C SER A 115 2.52 13.69 27.72
N THR A 116 3.34 14.49 27.02
CA THR A 116 4.35 15.36 27.66
C THR A 116 3.76 16.63 28.27
N ALA A 117 2.54 17.02 27.91
CA ALA A 117 1.81 18.10 28.58
C ALA A 117 1.39 17.72 30.02
N LEU A 118 1.21 16.43 30.30
CA LEU A 118 0.93 15.92 31.65
C LEU A 118 2.15 15.99 32.58
N ASP A 119 3.38 15.96 32.05
CA ASP A 119 4.61 16.07 32.84
C ASP A 119 4.95 17.50 33.30
N LYS A 120 4.31 18.53 32.72
CA LYS A 120 4.64 19.95 32.99
C LYS A 120 3.82 20.61 34.10
N HIS A 121 2.92 19.90 34.79
CA HIS A 121 2.20 20.44 35.94
C HIS A 121 2.47 19.64 37.22
N PRO A 122 3.33 20.11 38.14
CA PRO A 122 3.28 19.65 39.52
C PRO A 122 2.05 20.29 40.16
N GLY A 123 0.87 19.65 40.08
CA GLY A 123 -0.24 20.01 40.97
C GLY A 123 -1.67 20.07 40.44
N SER A 124 -2.06 19.39 39.36
CA SER A 124 -3.50 19.24 39.07
C SER A 124 -3.89 17.80 38.74
N ALA A 125 -3.83 16.94 39.75
CA ALA A 125 -4.70 15.78 39.81
C ALA A 125 -6.14 16.30 39.92
N ASN A 126 -6.88 16.33 38.80
CA ASN A 126 -8.36 16.24 38.78
C ASN A 126 -9.00 16.21 37.39
N THR A 127 -8.26 16.24 36.28
CA THR A 127 -8.86 15.96 34.96
C THR A 127 -8.66 14.48 34.64
N PRO A 128 -9.71 13.69 34.38
CA PRO A 128 -9.57 12.27 34.08
C PRO A 128 -8.98 12.11 32.68
N ALA A 129 -7.65 12.12 32.60
CA ALA A 129 -6.90 11.80 31.38
C ALA A 129 -7.27 10.40 30.82
N GLY A 130 -7.85 9.53 31.64
CA GLY A 130 -8.39 8.23 31.20
C GLY A 130 -9.65 8.33 30.33
N ALA A 131 -10.45 9.40 30.44
CA ALA A 131 -11.69 9.52 29.67
C ALA A 131 -11.41 9.90 28.20
N GLU A 132 -10.58 10.93 27.96
CA GLU A 132 -10.22 11.35 26.60
C GLU A 132 -9.39 10.29 25.87
N ILE A 133 -8.46 9.61 26.56
CA ILE A 133 -7.65 8.54 25.95
C ILE A 133 -8.52 7.31 25.64
N ALA A 134 -9.51 6.98 26.49
CA ALA A 134 -10.47 5.91 26.23
C ALA A 134 -11.45 6.27 25.09
N GLU A 135 -11.90 7.52 25.02
CA GLU A 135 -12.67 8.08 23.90
C GLU A 135 -11.89 7.95 22.59
N THR A 136 -10.63 8.36 22.60
CA THR A 136 -9.75 8.32 21.42
C THR A 136 -9.34 6.88 21.05
N ALA A 137 -9.20 5.99 22.03
CA ALA A 137 -8.89 4.57 21.82
C ALA A 137 -10.10 3.80 21.25
N LEU A 138 -11.30 4.08 21.76
CA LEU A 138 -12.56 3.55 21.24
C LEU A 138 -12.82 4.06 19.81
N ALA A 139 -12.55 5.34 19.58
CA ALA A 139 -12.58 6.00 18.28
C ALA A 139 -11.56 5.44 17.27
N ASN A 140 -10.49 4.78 17.72
CA ASN A 140 -9.45 4.21 16.85
C ASN A 140 -9.48 2.67 16.78
N GLY A 141 -10.51 2.03 17.35
CA GLY A 141 -10.66 0.56 17.34
C GLY A 141 -9.67 -0.21 18.21
N ALA A 142 -9.00 0.48 19.15
CA ALA A 142 -8.17 -0.18 20.15
C ALA A 142 -9.07 -0.75 21.27
N PRO A 143 -8.72 -1.91 21.86
CA PRO A 143 -9.48 -2.47 22.97
C PRO A 143 -9.47 -1.50 24.15
N VAL A 144 -10.64 -0.96 24.49
CA VAL A 144 -10.86 -0.19 25.71
C VAL A 144 -10.70 -1.16 26.87
N VAL A 145 -9.62 -1.03 27.64
CA VAL A 145 -9.50 -1.70 28.94
C VAL A 145 -10.23 -0.80 29.95
N PRO A 146 -11.38 -1.23 30.50
CA PRO A 146 -12.07 -0.46 31.53
C PRO A 146 -11.26 -0.53 32.83
N ASP A 147 -11.12 0.63 33.48
CA ASP A 147 -10.40 0.84 34.74
C ASP A 147 -8.91 0.47 34.73
N VAL A 148 -8.09 1.46 34.37
CA VAL A 148 -6.69 1.47 34.78
C VAL A 148 -6.63 2.12 36.18
N PRO A 149 -6.25 1.40 37.24
CA PRO A 149 -6.10 1.97 38.58
C PRO A 149 -5.16 3.19 38.54
N LYS A 150 -5.44 4.21 39.37
CA LYS A 150 -4.68 5.48 39.52
C LYS A 150 -3.20 5.32 39.94
N THR A 151 -2.67 4.10 39.89
CA THR A 151 -1.28 3.72 40.15
C THR A 151 -0.59 3.22 38.88
N THR A 152 -1.11 3.55 37.69
CA THR A 152 -0.46 3.18 36.43
C THR A 152 0.93 3.81 36.42
N LYS A 153 1.94 2.98 36.69
CA LYS A 153 3.33 3.27 36.47
C LYS A 153 3.42 3.88 35.06
N HIS A 154 3.90 5.12 34.97
CA HIS A 154 4.16 5.78 33.69
C HIS A 154 4.81 4.74 32.76
N ILE A 155 4.23 4.53 31.58
CA ILE A 155 4.83 3.72 30.53
C ILE A 155 6.15 4.43 30.21
N GLY A 156 7.23 3.97 30.83
CA GLY A 156 8.54 4.57 30.68
C GLY A 156 9.00 4.45 29.23
N PRO A 157 10.01 5.22 28.81
CA PRO A 157 10.64 5.08 27.49
C PRO A 157 11.00 3.63 27.16
N GLU A 158 11.29 2.80 28.16
CA GLU A 158 11.63 1.38 28.03
C GLU A 158 10.49 0.53 27.42
N GLU A 159 9.24 0.79 27.79
CA GLU A 159 8.05 0.05 27.28
C GLU A 159 7.66 0.51 25.85
N SER A 160 8.10 1.71 25.43
CA SER A 160 7.80 2.28 24.11
C SER A 160 8.62 1.66 22.96
N TRP A 161 9.73 0.97 23.26
CA TRP A 161 10.56 0.32 22.26
C TRP A 161 9.88 -0.90 21.63
N MET A 162 9.11 -1.66 22.42
CA MET A 162 8.41 -2.83 21.93
C MET A 162 7.26 -2.45 20.98
N SER A 163 6.47 -1.44 21.34
CA SER A 163 5.38 -0.94 20.50
C SER A 163 5.90 -0.26 19.23
N LEU A 164 6.98 0.53 19.32
CA LEU A 164 7.65 1.10 18.16
C LEU A 164 8.20 0.00 17.24
N GLY A 165 8.84 -1.03 17.81
CA GLY A 165 9.33 -2.19 17.07
C GLY A 165 8.21 -2.92 16.33
N LEU A 166 7.05 -3.11 16.98
CA LEU A 166 5.87 -3.71 16.37
C LEU A 166 5.34 -2.86 15.20
N ILE A 167 5.22 -1.54 15.37
CA ILE A 167 4.77 -0.62 14.30
C ILE A 167 5.72 -0.69 13.10
N CYS A 168 7.03 -0.66 13.34
CA CYS A 168 8.04 -0.78 12.30
C CYS A 168 7.95 -2.13 11.58
N PHE A 169 7.84 -3.23 12.34
CA PHE A 169 7.71 -4.58 11.77
C PHE A 169 6.46 -4.72 10.89
N VAL A 170 5.29 -4.29 11.38
CA VAL A 170 4.03 -4.33 10.62
C VAL A 170 4.13 -3.45 9.36
N THR A 171 4.79 -2.30 9.46
CA THR A 171 5.03 -1.41 8.32
C THR A 171 5.93 -2.08 7.27
N LEU A 172 6.99 -2.77 7.69
CA LEU A 172 7.87 -3.52 6.79
C LEU A 172 7.13 -4.67 6.10
N VAL A 173 6.28 -5.40 6.82
CA VAL A 173 5.41 -6.43 6.24
C VAL A 173 4.49 -5.84 5.17
N ARG A 174 3.90 -4.66 5.41
CA ARG A 174 3.10 -3.96 4.41
C ARG A 174 3.90 -3.52 3.19
N ILE A 175 5.11 -3.02 3.39
CA ILE A 175 6.01 -2.70 2.26
C ILE A 175 6.30 -3.96 1.43
N TYR A 176 6.56 -5.10 2.08
CA TYR A 176 6.73 -6.37 1.39
C TYR A 176 5.47 -6.77 0.59
N PHE A 177 4.29 -6.65 1.19
CA PHE A 177 3.03 -6.91 0.49
C PHE A 177 2.83 -5.99 -0.71
N ALA A 178 3.16 -4.70 -0.59
CA ALA A 178 3.14 -3.76 -1.71
C ALA A 178 4.05 -4.24 -2.85
N LEU A 179 5.28 -4.68 -2.53
CA LEU A 179 6.21 -5.23 -3.53
C LEU A 179 5.65 -6.47 -4.23
N VAL A 180 4.93 -7.34 -3.50
CA VAL A 180 4.28 -8.54 -4.08
C VAL A 180 3.18 -8.13 -5.05
N VAL A 181 2.27 -7.23 -4.65
CA VAL A 181 1.18 -6.77 -5.52
C VAL A 181 1.72 -6.04 -6.75
N MET A 182 2.75 -5.20 -6.58
CA MET A 182 3.43 -4.53 -7.70
C MET A 182 4.07 -5.52 -8.67
N SER A 183 4.76 -6.56 -8.16
CA SER A 183 5.39 -7.58 -8.99
C SER A 183 4.36 -8.41 -9.77
N PHE A 184 3.19 -8.68 -9.18
CA PHE A 184 2.09 -9.34 -9.85
C PHE A 184 1.49 -8.46 -10.96
N ALA A 185 1.22 -7.18 -10.67
CA ALA A 185 0.71 -6.25 -11.68
C ALA A 185 1.69 -6.09 -12.85
N GLN A 186 3.00 -6.03 -12.58
CA GLN A 186 4.03 -6.04 -13.62
C GLN A 186 4.00 -7.33 -14.44
N GLN A 187 3.85 -8.50 -13.80
CA GLN A 187 3.72 -9.78 -14.50
C GLN A 187 2.51 -9.79 -15.45
N VAL A 188 1.37 -9.26 -15.01
CA VAL A 188 0.16 -9.15 -15.84
C VAL A 188 0.39 -8.23 -17.04
N LEU A 189 1.01 -7.06 -16.82
CA LEU A 189 1.33 -6.11 -17.89
C LEU A 189 2.28 -6.71 -18.94
N GLN A 190 3.32 -7.42 -18.49
CA GLN A 190 4.29 -8.09 -19.37
C GLN A 190 3.59 -9.16 -20.22
N ARG A 191 2.80 -10.01 -19.57
CA ARG A 191 2.08 -11.10 -20.24
C ARG A 191 1.09 -10.59 -21.28
N TYR A 192 0.36 -9.52 -20.96
CA TYR A 192 -0.55 -8.87 -21.91
C TYR A 192 0.20 -8.29 -23.12
N ASN A 193 1.37 -7.69 -22.87
CA ASN A 193 2.20 -7.13 -23.93
C ASN A 193 2.85 -8.21 -24.82
N GLU A 194 3.16 -9.39 -24.28
CA GLU A 194 3.64 -10.55 -25.05
C GLU A 194 2.54 -11.14 -25.93
N MET A 195 1.34 -11.37 -25.37
CA MET A 195 0.19 -11.91 -26.11
C MET A 195 -0.24 -10.99 -27.26
N GLY A 196 -0.27 -9.67 -27.03
CA GLY A 196 -0.61 -8.70 -28.08
C GLY A 196 0.41 -8.61 -29.23
N TRP A 197 1.65 -9.08 -29.02
CA TRP A 197 2.63 -9.16 -30.11
C TRP A 197 2.38 -10.39 -31.00
N GLU A 198 2.09 -11.56 -30.41
CA GLU A 198 1.89 -12.80 -31.17
C GLU A 198 0.67 -12.75 -32.09
N GLU A 199 -0.42 -12.10 -31.68
CA GLU A 199 -1.66 -12.04 -32.49
C GLU A 199 -1.56 -11.10 -33.70
N GLU A 200 -0.73 -10.05 -33.65
CA GLU A 200 -0.86 -8.93 -34.60
C GLU A 200 0.46 -8.48 -35.27
N GLY A 201 1.62 -9.06 -34.92
CA GLY A 201 2.92 -8.68 -35.49
C GLY A 201 3.29 -7.20 -35.24
N ARG A 202 2.65 -6.58 -34.25
CA ARG A 202 2.60 -5.14 -34.00
C ARG A 202 3.82 -4.66 -33.21
N LYS A 203 4.27 -3.42 -33.49
CA LYS A 203 5.39 -2.80 -32.76
C LYS A 203 4.93 -2.37 -31.37
N LYS A 204 5.70 -2.73 -30.33
CA LYS A 204 5.46 -2.34 -28.94
C LYS A 204 5.37 -0.82 -28.80
N GLY A 205 4.19 -0.32 -28.47
CA GLY A 205 3.97 1.10 -28.21
C GLY A 205 4.79 1.60 -27.01
N PRO A 206 5.12 2.91 -26.97
CA PRO A 206 5.99 3.46 -25.92
C PRO A 206 5.41 3.32 -24.51
N ASP A 207 4.08 3.23 -24.37
CA ASP A 207 3.39 3.12 -23.07
C ASP A 207 2.75 1.74 -22.89
N GLY A 208 3.29 0.72 -23.57
CA GLY A 208 2.83 -0.66 -23.50
C GLY A 208 1.32 -0.77 -23.81
N PRO A 209 0.53 -1.48 -22.99
CA PRO A 209 -0.89 -1.78 -23.27
C PRO A 209 -1.81 -0.57 -23.25
N PHE A 210 -1.34 0.61 -22.80
CA PHE A 210 -2.13 1.84 -22.74
C PHE A 210 -1.69 2.88 -23.78
N SER A 211 -0.88 2.47 -24.77
CA SER A 211 -0.46 3.33 -25.88
C SER A 211 -1.66 3.76 -26.73
N GLN A 212 -1.61 4.95 -27.32
CA GLN A 212 -2.71 5.42 -28.19
C GLN A 212 -2.89 4.47 -29.38
N GLY A 213 -4.14 4.09 -29.68
CA GLY A 213 -4.48 3.10 -30.71
C GLY A 213 -4.38 1.64 -30.22
N GLU A 214 -4.12 1.39 -28.94
CA GLU A 214 -4.36 0.09 -28.29
C GLU A 214 -5.78 0.02 -27.74
N PRO A 215 -6.43 -1.17 -27.70
CA PRO A 215 -7.75 -1.34 -27.09
C PRO A 215 -7.83 -0.84 -25.64
N GLY A 216 -6.73 -0.99 -24.89
CA GLY A 216 -6.62 -0.49 -23.51
C GLY A 216 -6.20 0.98 -23.38
N GLY A 217 -5.71 1.59 -24.46
CA GLY A 217 -5.14 2.94 -24.47
C GLY A 217 -6.14 4.07 -24.76
N GLU A 218 -7.35 3.73 -25.18
CA GLU A 218 -8.39 4.70 -25.49
C GLU A 218 -9.16 5.17 -24.24
N GLY A 219 -9.77 6.35 -24.34
CA GLY A 219 -10.59 6.94 -23.29
C GLY A 219 -9.85 7.37 -22.01
N SER A 220 -10.64 7.61 -20.97
CA SER A 220 -10.15 8.05 -19.64
C SER A 220 -9.30 6.98 -18.94
N ARG A 221 -9.65 5.70 -19.13
CA ARG A 221 -8.90 4.55 -18.58
C ARG A 221 -7.50 4.47 -19.18
N GLY A 222 -7.36 4.59 -20.50
CA GLY A 222 -6.04 4.61 -21.15
C GLY A 222 -5.20 5.81 -20.72
N ARG A 223 -5.81 7.00 -20.55
CA ARG A 223 -5.11 8.18 -20.02
C ARG A 223 -4.58 7.94 -18.60
N LEU A 224 -5.40 7.37 -17.73
CA LEU A 224 -4.98 7.05 -16.36
C LEU A 224 -3.89 5.97 -16.35
N GLY A 225 -4.04 4.92 -17.15
CA GLY A 225 -3.03 3.86 -17.30
C GLY A 225 -1.68 4.40 -17.75
N ARG A 226 -1.65 5.34 -18.70
CA ARG A 226 -0.39 6.02 -19.11
C ARG A 226 0.23 6.82 -17.98
N VAL A 227 -0.56 7.56 -17.20
CA VAL A 227 -0.04 8.29 -16.02
C VAL A 227 0.54 7.32 -15.00
N MET A 228 -0.16 6.22 -14.72
CA MET A 228 0.27 5.19 -13.77
C MET A 228 1.53 4.45 -14.22
N LEU A 229 1.72 4.24 -15.53
CA LEU A 229 2.95 3.68 -16.09
C LEU A 229 4.08 4.71 -16.14
N ALA A 230 3.78 5.98 -16.42
CA ALA A 230 4.77 7.05 -16.42
C ALA A 230 5.36 7.23 -15.01
N LEU A 231 4.51 7.19 -14.00
CA LEU A 231 4.91 7.11 -12.60
C LEU A 231 5.59 5.75 -12.35
N GLY A 232 6.91 5.75 -12.18
CA GLY A 232 7.64 4.50 -12.00
C GLY A 232 7.87 3.70 -13.29
N ARG A 233 7.92 4.35 -14.46
CA ARG A 233 8.19 3.73 -15.78
C ARG A 233 9.32 2.71 -15.75
N GLY A 234 10.41 3.03 -15.04
CA GLY A 234 11.56 2.12 -14.90
C GLY A 234 11.24 0.83 -14.14
N TYR A 235 10.25 0.82 -13.25
CA TYR A 235 9.78 -0.39 -12.59
C TYR A 235 8.83 -1.19 -13.48
N TRP A 236 7.76 -0.54 -13.97
CA TRP A 236 6.68 -1.21 -14.71
C TRP A 236 7.10 -1.74 -16.08
N MET A 237 7.90 -0.97 -16.82
CA MET A 237 8.28 -1.29 -18.21
C MET A 237 9.61 -2.03 -18.33
N SER A 238 10.31 -2.26 -17.23
CA SER A 238 11.60 -2.95 -17.28
C SER A 238 11.41 -4.44 -17.55
N GLU A 239 12.18 -4.92 -18.51
CA GLU A 239 12.32 -6.35 -18.82
C GLU A 239 12.90 -7.07 -17.61
N ARG A 240 12.56 -8.36 -17.44
CA ARG A 240 13.09 -9.13 -16.31
C ARG A 240 14.60 -9.33 -16.54
N PRO A 241 15.43 -9.42 -15.47
CA PRO A 241 16.88 -9.58 -15.62
C PRO A 241 17.30 -10.79 -16.46
N GLN A 242 16.45 -11.82 -16.53
CA GLN A 242 16.69 -13.01 -17.35
C GLN A 242 16.55 -12.71 -18.86
N ASP A 243 15.61 -11.83 -19.21
CA ASP A 243 15.39 -11.35 -20.58
C ASP A 243 16.41 -10.27 -20.96
N GLU A 244 16.88 -9.47 -19.99
CA GLU A 244 18.02 -8.54 -20.20
C GLU A 244 19.28 -9.30 -20.62
N TRP A 245 19.57 -10.46 -20.01
CA TRP A 245 20.68 -11.30 -20.44
C TRP A 245 20.45 -11.88 -21.83
N ALA A 246 19.27 -12.43 -22.11
CA ALA A 246 18.94 -13.02 -23.41
C ALA A 246 18.99 -11.99 -24.56
N SER A 247 18.46 -10.78 -24.35
CA SER A 247 18.50 -9.68 -25.32
C SER A 247 19.91 -9.13 -25.52
N THR A 248 20.72 -9.02 -24.45
CA THR A 248 22.14 -8.62 -24.54
C THR A 248 22.96 -9.67 -25.29
N VAL A 249 22.70 -10.96 -25.07
CA VAL A 249 23.36 -12.05 -25.78
C VAL A 249 22.94 -12.07 -27.26
N SER A 250 21.64 -11.93 -27.54
CA SER A 250 21.10 -11.86 -28.90
C SER A 250 21.68 -10.68 -29.71
N THR A 251 21.73 -9.48 -29.11
CA THR A 251 22.34 -8.30 -29.73
C THR A 251 23.84 -8.48 -29.99
N LYS A 252 24.58 -9.11 -29.08
CA LYS A 252 26.00 -9.43 -29.30
C LYS A 252 26.20 -10.39 -30.47
N PHE A 253 25.40 -11.45 -30.58
CA PHE A 253 25.48 -12.38 -31.71
C PHE A 253 25.13 -11.72 -33.04
N ARG A 254 24.15 -10.80 -33.05
CA ARG A 254 23.80 -10.03 -34.25
C ARG A 254 24.89 -9.08 -34.71
N HIS A 255 25.70 -8.57 -33.79
CA HIS A 255 26.87 -7.72 -34.10
C HIS A 255 28.13 -8.49 -34.47
N ALA A 256 28.24 -9.77 -34.07
CA ALA A 256 29.38 -10.62 -34.39
C ALA A 256 29.22 -11.39 -35.73
N GLY A 257 28.04 -11.31 -36.36
CA GLY A 257 27.71 -11.97 -37.63
C GLY A 257 27.76 -11.06 -38.87
N VAL A 258 28.41 -9.90 -38.77
CA VAL A 258 28.74 -8.97 -39.89
C VAL A 258 30.24 -8.75 -39.89
#